data_AF-A0A928MJG5-F1
#
_entry.id   AF-A0A928MJG5-F1
#
_cell.length_a   1.000
_cell.length_b   1.000
_cell.length_c   1.000
_cell.angle_alpha   90.00
_cell.angle_beta   90.00
_cell.angle_gamma   90.00
#
_symmetry.space_group_name_H-M   'P 1'
#
loop_
_entity.id
_entity.type
_entity.pdbx_description
1 polymer ?
#
loop_
_entity_poly.entity_id
_entity_poly.type
_entity_poly.pdbx_seq_one_letter_code
_entity_poly.pdbx_strand_id
1 'polypeptide(L)'
;MFKVDYKGLRLSFNEFHDVSDKEMPEYGEYCLLELKTGAYTAGGWLPSGNKYTVEGKFLRGTADTVDWEEVARWHSLDRYDLTESLETEGVNWINIGREEEEGERNVQFEGFQSIDDKKNPKEEQFCLLIMKDGRLAAGRWNKWKREAGGAFIYSSALASHSSDKVWAWTPLSTDEIFAMEIERENEKKREKKLNRHPSTDPELFKYGTDIDVYYKKALEKLREEFSWATLPMMKKETPVWQIAPLHGKYVFGQISRNYFDDTDIVTPWTEGSTADEFIDFLCSYTRDKVAHSSPEAKFKLGTDINVYLEKAFENVKKDYRWLDKKMLKKSWQYDIQRVDGDLEFVRRYWNESEFSVYDVESAERFIESVEYDYQSAALQANRVVASYAPTFGHISLHGWNLESYVFYKMISGDYKVSVTAGDRTTGGSRDFFITPYCFEAESYEEFLDRYLEIVPDYSFGLGKKELLPDKELREFLGY
;
A
#
# COMPACT_ATOMS: atom_id res chain seq x y z
N MET A 1 -0.36 -23.84 64.58
CA MET A 1 0.12 -25.09 63.94
C MET A 1 -0.93 -25.39 62.87
N PHE A 2 -0.70 -25.15 61.58
CA PHE A 2 0.37 -25.59 60.68
C PHE A 2 1.01 -24.38 59.96
N LYS A 3 2.34 -24.21 59.87
CA LYS A 3 3.33 -24.91 59.02
C LYS A 3 2.94 -24.78 57.53
N VAL A 4 3.66 -24.01 56.71
CA VAL A 4 4.72 -24.45 55.76
C VAL A 4 4.73 -23.37 54.64
N ASP A 5 5.75 -23.02 53.87
CA ASP A 5 7.19 -23.33 53.70
C ASP A 5 7.52 -22.67 52.33
N TYR A 6 8.60 -21.88 52.32
CA TYR A 6 9.46 -21.34 51.25
C TYR A 6 9.01 -21.57 49.77
N LYS A 7 8.89 -20.59 48.85
CA LYS A 7 9.78 -19.45 48.50
C LYS A 7 9.04 -18.49 47.53
N GLY A 8 8.40 -17.42 48.00
CA GLY A 8 7.91 -16.42 47.05
C GLY A 8 7.07 -15.26 47.57
N LEU A 9 7.42 -14.05 47.13
CA LEU A 9 6.68 -12.80 47.28
C LEU A 9 5.32 -12.89 46.57
N ARG A 10 4.27 -12.41 47.26
CA ARG A 10 2.89 -12.27 46.75
C ARG A 10 2.56 -10.79 46.73
N LEU A 11 2.03 -10.31 45.61
CA LEU A 11 1.77 -8.88 45.42
C LEU A 11 0.31 -8.69 44.98
N SER A 12 -0.35 -7.67 45.51
CA SER A 12 -1.69 -7.26 45.07
C SER A 12 -1.68 -5.77 44.70
N PHE A 13 -2.31 -5.44 43.57
CA PHE A 13 -2.35 -4.10 42.99
C PHE A 13 -3.80 -3.61 42.79
N ASN A 14 -3.99 -2.35 42.38
CA ASN A 14 -5.32 -1.78 42.15
C ASN A 14 -6.11 -2.52 41.06
N GLU A 15 -7.39 -2.15 40.91
CA GLU A 15 -8.38 -2.81 40.08
C GLU A 15 -8.28 -2.47 38.59
N PHE A 16 -8.80 -3.37 37.76
CA PHE A 16 -9.12 -3.06 36.38
C PHE A 16 -10.21 -1.99 36.28
N HIS A 17 -10.06 -1.13 35.28
CA HIS A 17 -11.04 -0.14 34.86
C HIS A 17 -11.93 -0.73 33.77
N ASP A 18 -13.25 -0.48 33.87
CA ASP A 18 -14.21 -0.89 32.85
C ASP A 18 -14.14 0.08 31.66
N VAL A 19 -14.05 -0.46 30.44
CA VAL A 19 -14.03 0.33 29.20
C VAL A 19 -15.33 1.14 29.04
N SER A 20 -16.44 0.68 29.61
CA SER A 20 -17.74 1.34 29.54
C SER A 20 -17.90 2.55 30.46
N ASP A 21 -17.03 2.73 31.46
CA ASP A 21 -17.09 3.84 32.42
C ASP A 21 -16.57 5.18 31.84
N LYS A 22 -16.21 5.21 30.55
CA LYS A 22 -15.70 6.37 29.78
C LYS A 22 -14.40 6.99 30.27
N GLU A 23 -13.82 6.49 31.36
CA GLU A 23 -12.47 6.82 31.80
C GLU A 23 -11.48 5.96 31.00
N MET A 24 -11.03 6.47 29.85
CA MET A 24 -9.97 5.84 29.05
C MET A 24 -8.58 6.26 29.53
N PRO A 25 -7.53 5.46 29.26
CA PRO A 25 -6.14 5.85 29.51
C PRO A 25 -5.76 7.13 28.76
N GLU A 26 -4.65 7.76 29.15
CA GLU A 26 -4.08 8.86 28.37
C GLU A 26 -3.50 8.37 27.02
N TYR A 27 -3.33 9.29 26.05
CA TYR A 27 -2.72 8.95 24.76
C TYR A 27 -1.34 8.33 24.97
N GLY A 28 -1.15 7.13 24.41
CA GLY A 28 0.08 6.37 24.49
C GLY A 28 0.30 5.65 25.82
N GLU A 29 -0.62 5.77 26.79
CA GLU A 29 -0.54 5.04 28.05
C GLU A 29 -0.65 3.53 27.78
N TYR A 30 0.32 2.79 28.30
CA TYR A 30 0.42 1.37 28.03
C TYR A 30 -0.28 0.55 29.10
N CYS A 31 -1.18 -0.30 28.64
CA CYS A 31 -2.14 -0.98 29.49
C CYS A 31 -2.05 -2.49 29.32
N LEU A 32 -2.30 -3.21 30.42
CA LEU A 32 -2.75 -4.59 30.34
C LEU A 32 -4.24 -4.58 29.94
N LEU A 33 -4.61 -5.40 28.98
CA LEU A 33 -5.94 -5.43 28.39
C LEU A 33 -6.58 -6.80 28.62
N GLU A 34 -7.80 -6.80 29.14
CA GLU A 34 -8.71 -7.95 29.13
C GLU A 34 -9.69 -7.77 27.97
N LEU A 35 -9.65 -8.70 27.01
CA LEU A 35 -10.56 -8.73 25.88
C LEU A 35 -11.92 -9.28 26.31
N LYS A 36 -12.99 -8.94 25.60
CA LYS A 36 -14.34 -9.51 25.81
C LYS A 36 -14.40 -11.03 25.68
N THR A 37 -13.40 -11.63 25.06
CA THR A 37 -13.21 -13.08 24.95
C THR A 37 -12.66 -13.72 26.24
N GLY A 38 -12.24 -12.91 27.23
CA GLY A 38 -11.53 -13.33 28.45
C GLY A 38 -10.02 -13.46 28.26
N ALA A 39 -9.50 -13.15 27.07
CA ALA A 39 -8.07 -13.20 26.76
C ALA A 39 -7.33 -11.95 27.25
N TYR A 40 -6.04 -12.11 27.58
CA TYR A 40 -5.17 -11.03 28.05
C TYR A 40 -4.11 -10.66 27.02
N THR A 41 -3.96 -9.36 26.79
CA THR A 41 -2.91 -8.81 25.91
C THR A 41 -2.43 -7.46 26.46
N ALA A 42 -1.60 -6.76 25.71
CA ALA A 42 -0.98 -5.52 26.16
C ALA A 42 -0.87 -4.53 25.01
N GLY A 43 -1.19 -3.26 25.24
CA GLY A 43 -1.18 -2.25 24.18
C GLY A 43 -1.25 -0.81 24.66
N GLY A 44 -0.75 0.10 23.83
CA GLY A 44 -0.77 1.54 24.08
C GLY A 44 -2.02 2.17 23.51
N TRP A 45 -2.73 2.98 24.30
CA TRP A 45 -3.99 3.58 23.88
C TRP A 45 -3.78 4.68 22.81
N LEU A 46 -4.46 4.56 21.67
CA LEU A 46 -4.56 5.58 20.64
C LEU A 46 -6.01 6.06 20.51
N PRO A 47 -6.40 7.16 21.17
CA PRO A 47 -7.72 7.74 20.97
C PRO A 47 -7.90 8.18 19.51
N SER A 48 -9.05 7.85 18.95
CA SER A 48 -9.61 8.49 17.76
C SER A 48 -10.91 9.18 18.16
N GLY A 49 -11.33 10.24 17.48
CA GLY A 49 -12.57 10.95 17.84
C GLY A 49 -12.35 12.18 18.72
N ASN A 50 -13.44 12.72 19.27
CA ASN A 50 -13.45 13.97 20.02
C ASN A 50 -13.75 13.72 21.51
N LYS A 51 -13.63 14.75 22.36
CA LYS A 51 -13.83 14.65 23.82
C LYS A 51 -15.20 14.10 24.29
N TYR A 52 -16.16 13.84 23.39
CA TYR A 52 -17.50 13.33 23.69
C TYR A 52 -17.75 11.91 23.18
N THR A 53 -16.87 11.35 22.34
CA THR A 53 -16.96 9.97 21.85
C THR A 53 -15.70 9.20 22.26
N VAL A 54 -15.90 8.07 22.92
CA VAL A 54 -14.82 7.12 23.21
C VAL A 54 -14.64 6.28 21.96
N GLU A 55 -13.64 6.61 21.16
CA GLU A 55 -13.22 5.85 20.00
C GLU A 55 -11.69 5.72 20.04
N GLY A 56 -11.15 4.68 19.45
CA GLY A 56 -9.70 4.48 19.39
C GLY A 56 -9.29 3.03 19.29
N LYS A 57 -8.00 2.79 19.39
CA LYS A 57 -7.42 1.45 19.31
C LYS A 57 -6.22 1.33 20.22
N PHE A 58 -5.95 0.12 20.68
CA PHE A 58 -4.73 -0.20 21.39
C PHE A 58 -3.68 -0.72 20.41
N LEU A 59 -2.49 -0.10 20.39
CA LEU A 59 -1.35 -0.61 19.61
C LEU A 59 -0.58 -1.68 20.36
N ARG A 60 -0.51 -2.88 19.79
CA ARG A 60 0.33 -4.00 20.22
C ARG A 60 1.65 -3.96 19.42
N GLY A 61 2.72 -3.45 20.01
CA GLY A 61 4.04 -3.44 19.35
C GLY A 61 4.12 -2.49 18.13
N THR A 62 4.72 -2.96 17.03
CA THR A 62 5.12 -2.09 15.89
C THR A 62 4.03 -1.84 14.85
N ALA A 63 3.05 -2.72 14.70
CA ALA A 63 2.05 -2.61 13.62
C ALA A 63 0.72 -3.32 13.89
N ASP A 64 0.54 -3.91 15.07
CA ASP A 64 -0.66 -4.68 15.41
C ASP A 64 -1.58 -3.84 16.30
N THR A 65 -2.90 -3.91 16.07
CA THR A 65 -3.90 -3.06 16.74
C THR A 65 -5.06 -3.91 17.26
N VAL A 66 -5.61 -3.52 18.40
CA VAL A 66 -6.86 -4.04 18.95
C VAL A 66 -7.86 -2.91 19.04
N ASP A 67 -9.03 -3.06 18.42
CA ASP A 67 -10.08 -2.06 18.53
C ASP A 67 -10.60 -1.98 19.97
N TRP A 68 -10.89 -0.76 20.44
CA TRP A 68 -11.33 -0.54 21.83
C TRP A 68 -12.59 -1.34 22.17
N GLU A 69 -13.45 -1.59 21.17
CA GLU A 69 -14.68 -2.37 21.31
C GLU A 69 -14.43 -3.84 21.62
N GLU A 70 -13.24 -4.36 21.35
CA GLU A 70 -12.86 -5.73 21.71
C GLU A 70 -12.39 -5.85 23.16
N VAL A 71 -12.09 -4.72 23.81
CA VAL A 71 -11.61 -4.66 25.19
C VAL A 71 -12.79 -4.59 26.15
N ALA A 72 -12.79 -5.47 27.14
CA ALA A 72 -13.75 -5.44 28.24
C ALA A 72 -13.24 -4.54 29.37
N ARG A 73 -11.96 -4.73 29.76
CA ARG A 73 -11.34 -4.03 30.88
C ARG A 73 -9.88 -3.73 30.60
N TRP A 74 -9.32 -2.75 31.30
CA TRP A 74 -7.92 -2.38 31.15
C TRP A 74 -7.28 -1.96 32.49
N HIS A 75 -5.95 -2.00 32.59
CA HIS A 75 -5.21 -1.59 33.79
C HIS A 75 -3.88 -0.87 33.46
N SER A 76 -3.64 0.30 34.07
CA SER A 76 -2.37 1.05 34.00
C SER A 76 -1.27 0.36 34.81
N LEU A 77 -0.13 0.02 34.17
CA LEU A 77 0.94 -0.74 34.84
C LEU A 77 2.00 0.13 35.55
N ASP A 78 2.09 1.43 35.23
CA ASP A 78 3.15 2.34 35.72
C ASP A 78 2.95 2.88 37.16
N ARG A 79 1.98 2.37 37.92
CA ARG A 79 1.54 3.00 39.19
C ARG A 79 2.09 2.39 40.48
N TYR A 80 3.12 1.54 40.44
CA TYR A 80 3.61 0.85 41.63
C TYR A 80 5.13 0.89 41.77
N ASP A 81 5.59 1.26 42.96
CA ASP A 81 6.98 1.18 43.38
C ASP A 81 7.13 -0.01 44.33
N LEU A 82 7.76 -1.07 43.84
CA LEU A 82 8.06 -2.28 44.60
C LEU A 82 9.54 -2.38 44.97
N THR A 83 10.33 -1.30 44.80
CA THR A 83 11.79 -1.34 44.94
C THR A 83 12.20 -2.00 46.27
N GLU A 84 11.48 -1.71 47.36
CA GLU A 84 11.74 -2.29 48.69
C GLU A 84 11.35 -3.78 48.81
N SER A 85 10.43 -4.27 47.97
CA SER A 85 9.95 -5.67 48.00
C SER A 85 10.80 -6.62 47.13
N LEU A 86 11.54 -6.08 46.17
CA LEU A 86 12.40 -6.86 45.25
C LEU A 86 13.66 -7.40 45.92
N GLU A 87 14.06 -6.86 47.08
CA GLU A 87 15.33 -7.19 47.74
C GLU A 87 15.32 -8.57 48.43
N THR A 88 14.16 -9.19 48.65
CA THR A 88 14.06 -10.26 49.66
C THR A 88 13.59 -11.66 49.23
N GLU A 89 13.00 -11.91 48.06
CA GLU A 89 12.70 -13.28 47.56
C GLU A 89 12.09 -13.23 46.12
N GLY A 90 12.02 -14.36 45.40
CA GLY A 90 11.38 -14.41 44.05
C GLY A 90 9.87 -14.19 44.10
N VAL A 91 9.21 -13.77 43.01
CA VAL A 91 7.73 -13.64 42.97
C VAL A 91 7.08 -14.92 42.49
N ASN A 92 6.04 -15.38 43.20
CA ASN A 92 5.26 -16.53 42.77
C ASN A 92 4.06 -16.10 41.91
N TRP A 93 3.32 -15.09 42.37
CA TRP A 93 2.14 -14.59 41.68
C TRP A 93 1.87 -13.11 41.99
N ILE A 94 1.13 -12.48 41.08
CA ILE A 94 0.64 -11.11 41.15
C ILE A 94 -0.88 -11.11 41.00
N ASN A 95 -1.59 -10.48 41.94
CA ASN A 95 -2.99 -10.09 41.77
C ASN A 95 -3.07 -8.70 41.17
N ILE A 96 -3.95 -8.50 40.22
CA ILE A 96 -4.41 -7.16 39.84
C ILE A 96 -5.89 -7.08 40.23
N GLY A 97 -6.18 -6.31 41.29
CA GLY A 97 -7.50 -6.18 41.91
C GLY A 97 -7.49 -6.06 43.45
N ARG A 98 -8.60 -5.60 44.05
CA ARG A 98 -8.69 -5.35 45.50
C ARG A 98 -8.69 -6.66 46.30
N GLU A 99 -7.88 -6.68 47.37
CA GLU A 99 -7.77 -7.83 48.28
C GLU A 99 -9.06 -8.10 49.08
N GLU A 100 -9.85 -7.06 49.36
CA GLU A 100 -11.09 -7.14 50.15
C GLU A 100 -12.34 -7.52 49.33
N GLU A 101 -12.26 -7.47 48.00
CA GLU A 101 -13.33 -7.95 47.12
C GLU A 101 -13.09 -9.43 46.80
N GLU A 102 -13.64 -10.34 47.61
CA GLU A 102 -13.83 -11.74 47.18
C GLU A 102 -14.85 -11.74 46.01
N GLY A 103 -14.38 -11.47 44.79
CA GLY A 103 -15.25 -11.24 43.63
C GLY A 103 -14.54 -11.15 42.26
N GLU A 104 -15.39 -11.14 41.21
CA GLU A 104 -15.18 -11.30 39.76
C GLU A 104 -14.21 -10.30 39.06
N ARG A 105 -13.48 -9.48 39.82
CA ARG A 105 -12.67 -8.35 39.32
C ARG A 105 -11.16 -8.53 39.52
N ASN A 106 -10.74 -9.59 40.19
CA ASN A 106 -9.33 -9.89 40.41
C ASN A 106 -8.82 -10.87 39.35
N VAL A 107 -7.65 -10.57 38.77
CA VAL A 107 -6.90 -11.54 37.94
C VAL A 107 -5.59 -11.90 38.62
N GLN A 108 -5.28 -13.18 38.59
CA GLN A 108 -4.05 -13.73 39.13
C GLN A 108 -3.12 -14.17 37.99
N PHE A 109 -1.91 -13.60 37.96
CA PHE A 109 -0.82 -14.06 37.11
C PHE A 109 0.19 -14.84 37.95
N GLU A 110 0.54 -16.05 37.53
CA GLU A 110 1.47 -16.93 38.24
C GLU A 110 2.67 -17.32 37.36
N GLY A 111 3.64 -18.03 37.93
CA GLY A 111 4.69 -18.69 37.14
C GLY A 111 5.81 -17.75 36.68
N PHE A 112 6.04 -16.67 37.41
CA PHE A 112 7.12 -15.72 37.12
C PHE A 112 8.50 -16.39 37.12
N GLN A 113 9.29 -16.09 36.11
CA GLN A 113 10.64 -16.60 35.90
C GLN A 113 11.62 -15.45 35.99
N SER A 114 12.71 -15.64 36.74
CA SER A 114 13.80 -14.66 36.79
C SER A 114 14.55 -14.64 35.46
N ILE A 115 14.91 -13.44 34.99
CA ILE A 115 15.73 -13.31 33.79
C ILE A 115 17.19 -13.74 34.04
N ASP A 116 17.64 -13.65 35.30
CA ASP A 116 18.99 -14.04 35.71
C ASP A 116 19.22 -15.56 35.60
N ASP A 117 18.14 -16.36 35.60
CA ASP A 117 18.16 -17.80 35.35
C ASP A 117 18.35 -18.17 33.86
N LYS A 118 18.56 -17.16 32.98
CA LYS A 118 18.72 -17.29 31.52
C LYS A 118 17.51 -17.93 30.81
N LYS A 119 16.34 -17.92 31.46
CA LYS A 119 15.07 -18.31 30.84
C LYS A 119 14.41 -17.06 30.28
N ASN A 120 14.73 -16.72 29.04
CA ASN A 120 14.10 -15.59 28.36
C ASN A 120 12.74 -16.01 27.75
N PRO A 121 11.80 -15.07 27.59
CA PRO A 121 10.59 -15.33 26.82
C PRO A 121 10.90 -15.77 25.38
N LYS A 122 9.92 -16.44 24.76
CA LYS A 122 10.01 -16.77 23.34
C LYS A 122 9.94 -15.49 22.52
N GLU A 123 10.55 -15.51 21.34
CA GLU A 123 10.47 -14.39 20.40
C GLU A 123 9.00 -14.12 20.09
N GLU A 124 8.62 -12.85 20.13
CA GLU A 124 7.28 -12.32 19.89
C GLU A 124 6.20 -12.65 20.94
N GLN A 125 6.58 -13.29 22.04
CA GLN A 125 5.67 -13.65 23.14
C GLN A 125 5.17 -12.42 23.91
N PHE A 126 3.87 -12.38 24.24
CA PHE A 126 3.33 -11.37 25.13
C PHE A 126 3.58 -11.75 26.59
N CYS A 127 4.13 -10.83 27.37
CA CYS A 127 4.52 -11.08 28.75
C CYS A 127 4.05 -9.97 29.68
N LEU A 128 3.84 -10.33 30.95
CA LEU A 128 3.83 -9.41 32.07
C LEU A 128 5.22 -9.46 32.74
N LEU A 129 5.77 -8.29 33.02
CA LEU A 129 7.11 -8.09 33.56
C LEU A 129 7.05 -7.39 34.91
N ILE A 130 8.02 -7.74 35.73
CA ILE A 130 8.41 -6.99 36.91
C ILE A 130 9.79 -6.39 36.63
N MET A 131 9.89 -5.08 36.69
CA MET A 131 11.10 -4.31 36.45
C MET A 131 11.96 -4.28 37.71
N LYS A 132 13.29 -4.12 37.56
CA LYS A 132 14.22 -4.03 38.71
C LYS A 132 14.01 -2.79 39.58
N ASP A 133 13.34 -1.77 39.06
CA ASP A 133 12.93 -0.57 39.79
C ASP A 133 11.52 -0.70 40.40
N GLY A 134 11.00 -1.93 40.47
CA GLY A 134 9.73 -2.24 41.12
C GLY A 134 8.49 -1.95 40.28
N ARG A 135 8.62 -1.41 39.06
CA ARG A 135 7.48 -1.16 38.18
C ARG A 135 6.98 -2.42 37.49
N LEU A 136 5.73 -2.42 37.06
CA LEU A 136 5.19 -3.44 36.17
C LEU A 136 5.17 -2.94 34.73
N ALA A 137 5.40 -3.85 33.79
CA ALA A 137 5.25 -3.58 32.36
C ALA A 137 4.64 -4.79 31.68
N ALA A 138 3.83 -4.59 30.65
CA ALA A 138 3.38 -5.65 29.77
C ALA A 138 3.77 -5.29 28.33
N GLY A 139 3.69 -6.24 27.40
CA GLY A 139 4.20 -6.03 26.04
C GLY A 139 4.81 -7.27 25.42
N ARG A 140 5.54 -7.07 24.33
CA ARG A 140 6.00 -8.13 23.43
C ARG A 140 7.51 -8.31 23.53
N TRP A 141 7.95 -9.54 23.74
CA TRP A 141 9.37 -9.88 23.74
C TRP A 141 9.94 -9.93 22.32
N ASN A 142 11.10 -9.32 22.06
CA ASN A 142 11.74 -9.36 20.75
C ASN A 142 13.26 -9.59 20.87
N LYS A 143 13.81 -10.49 20.06
CA LYS A 143 15.26 -10.72 20.01
C LYS A 143 15.91 -9.71 19.07
N TRP A 144 16.44 -8.63 19.64
CA TRP A 144 17.22 -7.68 18.84
C TRP A 144 18.55 -8.30 18.39
N LYS A 145 18.85 -8.26 17.08
CA LYS A 145 20.01 -8.91 16.43
C LYS A 145 21.40 -8.56 16.99
N ARG A 146 21.51 -7.61 17.93
CA ARG A 146 22.78 -7.11 18.50
C ARG A 146 22.90 -7.25 20.02
N GLU A 147 21.85 -7.67 20.72
CA GLU A 147 21.89 -7.84 22.18
C GLU A 147 21.63 -9.31 22.54
N ALA A 148 22.58 -9.94 23.22
CA ALA A 148 22.50 -11.36 23.59
C ALA A 148 21.31 -11.69 24.52
N GLY A 149 20.65 -10.67 25.08
CA GLY A 149 19.57 -10.81 26.04
C GLY A 149 18.17 -10.49 25.52
N GLY A 150 17.99 -9.94 24.31
CA GLY A 150 16.68 -9.48 23.82
C GLY A 150 16.19 -8.16 24.45
N ALA A 151 15.13 -7.59 23.87
CA ALA A 151 14.50 -6.36 24.32
C ALA A 151 12.98 -6.52 24.35
N PHE A 152 12.35 -5.87 25.32
CA PHE A 152 10.90 -5.88 25.49
C PHE A 152 10.28 -4.62 24.91
N ILE A 153 9.34 -4.79 23.99
CA ILE A 153 8.67 -3.71 23.28
C ILE A 153 7.32 -3.48 23.96
N TYR A 154 7.20 -2.32 24.61
CA TYR A 154 6.01 -1.89 25.34
C TYR A 154 5.45 -0.57 24.79
N SER A 155 5.91 -0.06 23.65
CA SER A 155 5.22 0.99 22.88
C SER A 155 5.72 1.04 21.43
N SER A 156 5.14 1.88 20.58
CA SER A 156 5.50 1.99 19.16
C SER A 156 7.00 2.27 18.98
N ALA A 157 7.70 1.36 18.27
CA ALA A 157 9.04 1.38 17.67
C ALA A 157 10.25 2.02 18.41
N LEU A 158 10.09 2.78 19.50
CA LEU A 158 11.10 3.64 20.11
C LEU A 158 11.24 3.46 21.63
N ALA A 159 10.24 2.92 22.33
CA ALA A 159 10.38 2.59 23.74
C ALA A 159 10.52 1.08 23.93
N SER A 160 11.66 0.68 24.49
CA SER A 160 11.92 -0.70 24.86
C SER A 160 12.62 -0.77 26.21
N HIS A 161 12.37 -1.85 26.92
CA HIS A 161 13.16 -2.23 28.07
C HIS A 161 14.19 -3.26 27.63
N SER A 162 15.45 -2.93 27.82
CA SER A 162 16.53 -3.89 27.71
C SER A 162 16.37 -4.96 28.79
N SER A 163 16.74 -6.20 28.46
CA SER A 163 16.61 -7.37 29.36
C SER A 163 17.24 -7.17 30.73
N ASP A 164 18.32 -6.39 30.83
CA ASP A 164 19.01 -6.07 32.09
C ASP A 164 18.16 -5.26 33.08
N LYS A 165 17.10 -4.59 32.62
CA LYS A 165 16.14 -3.84 33.45
C LYS A 165 14.99 -4.70 33.98
N VAL A 166 14.81 -5.90 33.45
CA VAL A 166 13.75 -6.83 33.85
C VAL A 166 14.25 -7.67 35.01
N TRP A 167 13.43 -7.87 36.03
CA TRP A 167 13.72 -8.75 37.15
C TRP A 167 13.11 -10.14 36.93
N ALA A 168 11.81 -10.18 36.66
CA ALA A 168 11.07 -11.40 36.41
C ALA A 168 9.96 -11.20 35.38
N TRP A 169 9.50 -12.29 34.76
CA TRP A 169 8.47 -12.25 33.73
C TRP A 169 7.58 -13.50 33.77
N THR A 170 6.34 -13.39 33.29
CA THR A 170 5.46 -14.52 33.03
C THR A 170 4.72 -14.31 31.69
N PRO A 171 4.42 -15.37 30.91
CA PRO A 171 3.56 -15.22 29.75
C PRO A 171 2.15 -14.77 30.16
N LEU A 172 1.50 -13.96 29.32
CA LEU A 172 0.07 -13.73 29.48
C LEU A 172 -0.70 -15.03 29.15
N SER A 173 -1.76 -15.32 29.90
CA SER A 173 -2.44 -16.64 29.97
C SER A 173 -3.09 -17.13 28.67
N THR A 174 -3.13 -16.32 27.61
CA THR A 174 -3.80 -16.64 26.34
C THR A 174 -2.91 -16.41 25.12
N ASP A 175 -1.69 -16.95 25.17
CA ASP A 175 -0.68 -17.01 24.10
C ASP A 175 -1.11 -17.81 22.84
N GLU A 176 -2.42 -18.03 22.63
CA GLU A 176 -2.98 -18.81 21.51
C GLU A 176 -2.65 -18.19 20.14
N ILE A 177 -2.46 -16.86 20.06
CA ILE A 177 -1.98 -16.18 18.85
C ILE A 177 -0.61 -16.72 18.44
N PHE A 178 0.29 -16.96 19.40
CA PHE A 178 1.60 -17.56 19.14
C PHE A 178 1.49 -19.04 18.73
N ALA A 179 0.54 -19.77 19.32
CA ALA A 179 0.24 -21.15 18.89
C ALA A 179 -0.27 -21.19 17.43
N MET A 180 -1.15 -20.25 17.06
CA MET A 180 -1.64 -20.08 15.69
C MET A 180 -0.53 -19.67 14.71
N GLU A 181 0.40 -18.79 15.11
CA GLU A 181 1.55 -18.39 14.30
C GLU A 181 2.52 -19.56 14.07
N ILE A 182 2.81 -20.34 15.12
CA ILE A 182 3.58 -21.59 15.00
C ILE A 182 2.87 -22.59 14.10
N GLU A 183 1.55 -22.74 14.23
CA GLU A 183 0.76 -23.64 13.39
C GLU A 183 0.82 -23.19 11.92
N ARG A 184 0.67 -21.90 11.65
CA ARG A 184 0.81 -21.30 10.32
C ARG A 184 2.22 -21.51 9.74
N GLU A 185 3.27 -21.36 10.54
CA GLU A 185 4.63 -21.68 10.10
C GLU A 185 4.83 -23.16 9.80
N ASN A 186 4.28 -24.03 10.63
CA ASN A 186 4.35 -25.48 10.46
C ASN A 186 3.57 -25.91 9.22
N GLU A 187 2.42 -25.30 8.95
CA GLU A 187 1.63 -25.47 7.74
C GLU A 187 2.42 -25.00 6.51
N LYS A 188 3.02 -23.80 6.54
CA LYS A 188 3.92 -23.32 5.46
C LYS A 188 5.07 -24.29 5.20
N LYS A 189 5.71 -24.84 6.25
CA LYS A 189 6.79 -25.83 6.14
C LYS A 189 6.28 -27.16 5.57
N ARG A 190 5.08 -27.61 5.97
CA ARG A 190 4.41 -28.80 5.40
C ARG A 190 4.09 -28.61 3.92
N GLU A 191 3.50 -27.48 3.57
CA GLU A 191 3.11 -27.13 2.21
C GLU A 191 4.35 -27.07 1.29
N LYS A 192 5.42 -26.39 1.72
CA LYS A 192 6.71 -26.41 1.01
C LYS A 192 7.27 -27.82 0.83
N LYS A 193 7.07 -28.73 1.80
CA LYS A 193 7.53 -30.12 1.70
C LYS A 193 6.66 -30.93 0.72
N LEU A 194 5.35 -30.74 0.74
CA LEU A 194 4.41 -31.37 -0.21
C LEU A 194 4.73 -30.94 -1.65
N ASN A 195 4.98 -29.64 -1.85
CA ASN A 195 5.24 -29.05 -3.16
C ASN A 195 6.64 -29.32 -3.72
N ARG A 196 7.52 -30.06 -3.02
CA ARG A 196 8.82 -30.53 -3.56
C ARG A 196 8.65 -31.62 -4.61
N HIS A 197 7.63 -32.47 -4.44
CA HIS A 197 7.35 -33.60 -5.32
C HIS A 197 5.86 -33.66 -5.63
N PRO A 198 5.32 -32.63 -6.32
CA PRO A 198 3.90 -32.57 -6.65
C PRO A 198 3.52 -33.73 -7.55
N SER A 199 2.36 -34.32 -7.29
CA SER A 199 1.77 -35.32 -8.18
C SER A 199 1.15 -34.64 -9.39
N THR A 200 1.17 -35.33 -10.53
CA THR A 200 0.65 -34.85 -11.81
C THR A 200 -0.63 -35.60 -12.13
N ASP A 201 -1.71 -34.87 -12.43
CA ASP A 201 -2.94 -35.45 -12.98
C ASP A 201 -2.76 -35.68 -14.49
N PRO A 202 -2.79 -36.92 -15.00
CA PRO A 202 -2.55 -37.21 -16.41
C PRO A 202 -3.58 -36.62 -17.38
N GLU A 203 -4.83 -36.41 -16.93
CA GLU A 203 -5.90 -35.86 -17.76
C GLU A 203 -5.79 -34.33 -17.84
N LEU A 204 -5.51 -33.69 -16.70
CA LEU A 204 -5.32 -32.24 -16.64
C LEU A 204 -3.99 -31.82 -17.29
N PHE A 205 -2.94 -32.63 -17.13
CA PHE A 205 -1.59 -32.38 -17.66
C PHE A 205 -1.21 -33.29 -18.84
N LYS A 206 -2.18 -33.56 -19.71
CA LYS A 206 -2.03 -34.39 -20.94
C LYS A 206 -0.80 -34.04 -21.78
N TYR A 207 -0.38 -32.77 -21.79
CA TYR A 207 0.75 -32.27 -22.58
C TYR A 207 2.02 -32.01 -21.77
N GLY A 208 2.07 -32.49 -20.52
CA GLY A 208 3.17 -32.27 -19.58
C GLY A 208 2.96 -31.07 -18.67
N THR A 209 4.00 -30.71 -17.91
CA THR A 209 3.97 -29.64 -16.91
C THR A 209 4.68 -28.36 -17.36
N ASP A 210 5.01 -28.26 -18.66
CA ASP A 210 5.54 -27.04 -19.28
C ASP A 210 4.39 -26.19 -19.80
N ILE A 211 4.14 -25.05 -19.14
CA ILE A 211 3.07 -24.11 -19.50
C ILE A 211 3.21 -23.58 -20.93
N ASP A 212 4.43 -23.52 -21.48
CA ASP A 212 4.67 -23.03 -22.83
C ASP A 212 4.04 -23.93 -23.89
N VAL A 213 3.89 -25.22 -23.60
CA VAL A 213 3.19 -26.17 -24.49
C VAL A 213 1.72 -25.79 -24.63
N TYR A 214 1.09 -25.37 -23.53
CA TYR A 214 -0.32 -24.96 -23.52
C TYR A 214 -0.52 -23.64 -24.25
N TYR A 215 0.33 -22.64 -23.99
CA TYR A 215 0.29 -21.39 -24.74
C TYR A 215 0.56 -21.59 -26.24
N LYS A 216 1.46 -22.49 -26.64
CA LYS A 216 1.70 -22.81 -28.06
C LYS A 216 0.46 -23.41 -28.73
N LYS A 217 -0.24 -24.31 -28.07
CA LYS A 217 -1.49 -24.90 -28.58
C LYS A 217 -2.62 -23.88 -28.66
N ALA A 218 -2.74 -23.02 -27.65
CA ALA A 218 -3.69 -21.92 -27.68
C ALA A 218 -3.36 -20.93 -28.81
N LEU A 219 -2.07 -20.65 -29.03
CA LEU A 219 -1.61 -19.81 -30.14
C LEU A 219 -1.96 -20.38 -31.51
N GLU A 220 -1.81 -21.70 -31.70
CA GLU A 220 -2.20 -22.37 -32.96
C GLU A 220 -3.68 -22.12 -33.30
N LYS A 221 -4.58 -22.27 -32.32
CA LYS A 221 -6.00 -21.95 -32.48
C LYS A 221 -6.24 -20.46 -32.74
N LEU A 222 -5.59 -19.60 -31.96
CA LEU A 222 -5.79 -18.16 -32.05
C LEU A 222 -5.32 -17.58 -33.39
N ARG A 223 -4.31 -18.20 -34.02
CA ARG A 223 -3.81 -17.82 -35.35
C ARG A 223 -4.74 -18.10 -36.51
N GLU A 224 -5.74 -18.96 -36.32
CA GLU A 224 -6.80 -19.16 -37.32
C GLU A 224 -7.64 -17.88 -37.50
N GLU A 225 -7.74 -17.06 -36.45
CA GLU A 225 -8.45 -15.80 -36.48
C GLU A 225 -7.53 -14.58 -36.58
N PHE A 226 -6.42 -14.59 -35.84
CA PHE A 226 -5.46 -13.50 -35.77
C PHE A 226 -4.10 -13.99 -36.26
N SER A 227 -3.85 -13.88 -37.56
CA SER A 227 -2.60 -14.36 -38.18
C SER A 227 -1.33 -13.73 -37.62
N TRP A 228 -1.44 -12.57 -36.96
CA TRP A 228 -0.36 -11.86 -36.28
C TRP A 228 -0.13 -12.26 -34.83
N ALA A 229 -0.91 -13.19 -34.26
CA ALA A 229 -0.76 -13.61 -32.87
C ALA A 229 0.63 -14.22 -32.60
N THR A 230 1.19 -13.92 -31.43
CA THR A 230 2.49 -14.41 -30.96
C THR A 230 2.44 -14.81 -29.49
N LEU A 231 3.39 -15.67 -29.05
CA LEU A 231 3.50 -16.07 -27.65
C LEU A 231 3.77 -14.90 -26.69
N PRO A 232 4.67 -13.94 -27.02
CA PRO A 232 4.92 -12.80 -26.13
C PRO A 232 3.66 -11.95 -25.93
N MET A 233 2.87 -11.67 -26.98
CA MET A 233 1.59 -10.96 -26.85
C MET A 233 0.63 -11.64 -25.87
N MET A 234 0.52 -12.97 -25.95
CA MET A 234 -0.34 -13.77 -25.04
C MET A 234 0.16 -13.77 -23.58
N LYS A 235 1.43 -13.47 -23.34
CA LYS A 235 2.09 -13.52 -22.01
C LYS A 235 2.45 -12.15 -21.45
N LYS A 236 2.08 -11.06 -22.11
CA LYS A 236 2.53 -9.70 -21.81
C LYS A 236 1.94 -9.12 -20.51
N GLU A 237 0.86 -9.69 -19.97
CA GLU A 237 0.18 -9.18 -18.76
C GLU A 237 0.41 -10.04 -17.51
N THR A 238 0.57 -9.38 -16.37
CA THR A 238 0.66 -10.02 -15.06
C THR A 238 -0.67 -9.87 -14.29
N PRO A 239 -1.17 -10.93 -13.64
CA PRO A 239 -0.53 -12.25 -13.48
C PRO A 239 -0.69 -13.16 -14.71
N VAL A 240 0.43 -13.72 -15.16
CA VAL A 240 0.45 -14.75 -16.22
C VAL A 240 0.00 -16.08 -15.62
N TRP A 241 -0.78 -16.85 -16.36
CA TRP A 241 -1.12 -18.22 -15.98
C TRP A 241 0.10 -19.13 -16.07
N GLN A 242 0.34 -19.93 -15.03
CA GLN A 242 1.46 -20.86 -14.94
C GLN A 242 0.99 -22.24 -14.49
N ILE A 243 1.89 -23.21 -14.55
CA ILE A 243 1.74 -24.50 -13.88
C ILE A 243 2.56 -24.44 -12.60
N ALA A 244 1.89 -24.53 -11.45
CA ALA A 244 2.52 -24.38 -10.14
C ALA A 244 2.10 -25.52 -9.20
N PRO A 245 2.95 -25.90 -8.24
CA PRO A 245 2.56 -26.85 -7.21
C PRO A 245 1.68 -26.18 -6.15
N LEU A 246 0.56 -26.82 -5.81
CA LEU A 246 -0.35 -26.45 -4.74
C LEU A 246 -0.87 -27.71 -4.05
N HIS A 247 -0.75 -27.77 -2.73
CA HIS A 247 -1.14 -28.90 -1.88
C HIS A 247 -0.61 -30.27 -2.36
N GLY A 248 0.64 -30.29 -2.84
CA GLY A 248 1.30 -31.50 -3.34
C GLY A 248 0.80 -31.99 -4.70
N LYS A 249 0.12 -31.13 -5.47
CA LYS A 249 -0.33 -31.41 -6.84
C LYS A 249 0.06 -30.27 -7.78
N TYR A 250 0.30 -30.56 -9.05
CA TYR A 250 0.34 -29.49 -10.05
C TYR A 250 -1.07 -28.94 -10.30
N VAL A 251 -1.16 -27.62 -10.47
CA VAL A 251 -2.38 -26.92 -10.88
C VAL A 251 -2.03 -25.89 -11.95
N PHE A 252 -2.98 -25.57 -12.83
CA PHE A 252 -2.94 -24.30 -13.56
C PHE A 252 -3.29 -23.18 -12.59
N GLY A 253 -2.47 -22.14 -12.49
CA GLY A 253 -2.68 -21.10 -11.49
C GLY A 253 -2.01 -19.77 -11.83
N GLN A 254 -2.59 -18.69 -11.32
CA GLN A 254 -1.95 -17.38 -11.29
C GLN A 254 -1.05 -17.29 -10.06
N ILE A 255 0.20 -16.88 -10.26
CA ILE A 255 1.16 -16.72 -9.17
C ILE A 255 1.25 -15.23 -8.83
N SER A 256 0.94 -14.89 -7.59
CA SER A 256 1.15 -13.56 -7.03
C SER A 256 2.19 -13.63 -5.92
N ARG A 257 3.22 -12.78 -6.01
CA ARG A 257 4.23 -12.67 -4.96
C ARG A 257 3.73 -11.80 -3.84
N ASN A 258 3.70 -12.34 -2.63
CA ASN A 258 3.52 -11.53 -1.43
C ASN A 258 4.87 -10.95 -1.00
N TYR A 259 5.04 -9.63 -1.17
CA TYR A 259 6.28 -8.92 -0.85
C TYR A 259 6.63 -8.92 0.65
N PHE A 260 5.68 -9.25 1.54
CA PHE A 260 5.89 -9.20 2.98
C PHE A 260 6.43 -10.50 3.58
N ASP A 261 6.20 -11.64 2.94
CA ASP A 261 6.56 -12.95 3.51
C ASP A 261 7.27 -13.91 2.54
N ASP A 262 7.70 -13.41 1.37
CA ASP A 262 8.37 -14.18 0.30
C ASP A 262 7.61 -15.48 -0.04
N THR A 263 6.27 -15.45 0.07
CA THR A 263 5.42 -16.57 -0.36
C THR A 263 4.73 -16.26 -1.68
N ASP A 264 4.82 -17.23 -2.59
CA ASP A 264 4.02 -17.26 -3.81
C ASP A 264 2.60 -17.73 -3.44
N ILE A 265 1.61 -16.87 -3.65
CA ILE A 265 0.20 -17.23 -3.55
C ILE A 265 -0.23 -17.73 -4.93
N VAL A 266 -0.66 -19.00 -4.98
CA VAL A 266 -1.15 -19.64 -6.19
C VAL A 266 -2.69 -19.63 -6.16
N THR A 267 -3.30 -18.91 -7.08
CA THR A 267 -4.76 -18.95 -7.31
C THR A 267 -5.05 -19.96 -8.43
N PRO A 268 -5.62 -21.13 -8.12
CA PRO A 268 -5.84 -22.18 -9.12
C PRO A 268 -6.96 -21.80 -10.09
N TRP A 269 -6.83 -22.24 -11.34
CA TRP A 269 -7.90 -22.22 -12.32
C TRP A 269 -8.95 -23.27 -11.96
N THR A 270 -10.22 -22.86 -11.89
CA THR A 270 -11.34 -23.72 -11.45
C THR A 270 -12.45 -23.89 -12.49
N GLU A 271 -12.32 -23.28 -13.66
CA GLU A 271 -13.40 -23.24 -14.67
C GLU A 271 -13.46 -24.47 -15.58
N GLY A 272 -12.52 -25.41 -15.41
CA GLY A 272 -12.48 -26.64 -16.19
C GLY A 272 -11.70 -27.76 -15.51
N SER A 273 -11.68 -28.92 -16.18
CA SER A 273 -11.12 -30.17 -15.67
C SER A 273 -10.13 -30.84 -16.62
N THR A 274 -9.95 -30.31 -17.83
CA THR A 274 -9.09 -30.91 -18.86
C THR A 274 -8.05 -29.95 -19.41
N ALA A 275 -6.98 -30.52 -19.98
CA ALA A 275 -5.96 -29.77 -20.71
C ALA A 275 -6.52 -28.96 -21.88
N ASP A 276 -7.51 -29.51 -22.60
CA ASP A 276 -8.08 -28.88 -23.80
C ASP A 276 -9.03 -27.73 -23.44
N GLU A 277 -9.81 -27.84 -22.35
CA GLU A 277 -10.59 -26.73 -21.77
C GLU A 277 -9.68 -25.58 -21.30
N PHE A 278 -8.52 -25.89 -20.71
CA PHE A 278 -7.56 -24.87 -20.31
C PHE A 278 -6.97 -24.12 -21.52
N ILE A 279 -6.73 -24.84 -22.62
CA ILE A 279 -6.29 -24.22 -23.88
C ILE A 279 -7.37 -23.26 -24.42
N ASP A 280 -8.65 -23.65 -24.39
CA ASP A 280 -9.76 -22.80 -24.83
C ASP A 280 -9.94 -21.57 -23.92
N PHE A 281 -9.73 -21.75 -22.62
CA PHE A 281 -9.64 -20.67 -21.66
C PHE A 281 -8.51 -19.70 -22.02
N LEU A 282 -7.28 -20.18 -22.26
CA LEU A 282 -6.15 -19.32 -22.66
C LEU A 282 -6.43 -18.57 -23.97
N CYS A 283 -7.08 -19.20 -24.94
CA CYS A 283 -7.52 -18.54 -26.17
C CYS A 283 -8.47 -17.38 -25.86
N SER A 284 -9.52 -17.65 -25.07
CA SER A 284 -10.54 -16.65 -24.72
C SER A 284 -9.95 -15.51 -23.90
N TYR A 285 -9.11 -15.84 -22.91
CA TYR A 285 -8.44 -14.90 -22.02
C TYR A 285 -7.51 -13.93 -22.76
N THR A 286 -6.82 -14.39 -23.81
CA THR A 286 -5.86 -13.58 -24.56
C THR A 286 -6.44 -12.95 -25.83
N ARG A 287 -7.66 -13.31 -26.21
CA ARG A 287 -8.30 -12.96 -27.49
C ARG A 287 -8.36 -11.46 -27.72
N ASP A 288 -8.97 -10.72 -26.79
CA ASP A 288 -9.19 -9.28 -26.94
C ASP A 288 -7.85 -8.56 -27.04
N LYS A 289 -6.88 -8.93 -26.21
CA LYS A 289 -5.54 -8.35 -26.24
C LYS A 289 -4.86 -8.52 -27.60
N VAL A 290 -4.92 -9.73 -28.17
CA VAL A 290 -4.33 -10.02 -29.48
C VAL A 290 -5.07 -9.27 -30.59
N ALA A 291 -6.41 -9.17 -30.51
CA ALA A 291 -7.21 -8.40 -31.45
C ALA A 291 -6.80 -6.91 -31.48
N HIS A 292 -6.54 -6.32 -30.31
CA HIS A 292 -6.10 -4.92 -30.18
C HIS A 292 -4.60 -4.72 -30.43
N SER A 293 -3.83 -5.78 -30.69
CA SER A 293 -2.38 -5.71 -30.93
C SER A 293 -2.00 -5.90 -32.41
N SER A 294 -2.92 -5.62 -33.34
CA SER A 294 -2.66 -5.77 -34.77
C SER A 294 -1.49 -4.90 -35.25
N PRO A 295 -0.44 -5.47 -35.87
CA PRO A 295 0.67 -4.71 -36.41
C PRO A 295 0.24 -3.68 -37.46
N GLU A 296 -0.83 -3.94 -38.21
CA GLU A 296 -1.34 -3.00 -39.23
C GLU A 296 -1.94 -1.74 -38.60
N ALA A 297 -2.61 -1.88 -37.45
CA ALA A 297 -3.14 -0.75 -36.69
C ALA A 297 -2.02 -0.02 -35.93
N LYS A 298 -1.14 -0.79 -35.28
CA LYS A 298 -0.04 -0.27 -34.46
C LYS A 298 1.04 0.43 -35.29
N PHE A 299 1.44 -0.16 -36.41
CA PHE A 299 2.49 0.34 -37.31
C PHE A 299 1.94 0.86 -38.64
N LYS A 300 0.76 1.50 -38.60
CA LYS A 300 0.04 2.03 -39.78
C LYS A 300 0.83 3.00 -40.66
N LEU A 301 1.82 3.70 -40.11
CA LEU A 301 2.68 4.66 -40.84
C LEU A 301 4.04 4.03 -41.23
N GLY A 302 4.20 2.73 -41.07
CA GLY A 302 5.43 1.99 -41.32
C GLY A 302 6.29 1.83 -40.06
N THR A 303 7.55 1.42 -40.25
CA THR A 303 8.50 1.13 -39.16
C THR A 303 9.56 2.22 -38.98
N ASP A 304 9.42 3.38 -39.63
CA ASP A 304 10.27 4.54 -39.39
C ASP A 304 9.67 5.39 -38.27
N ILE A 305 10.29 5.35 -37.09
CA ILE A 305 9.84 6.10 -35.91
C ILE A 305 9.74 7.60 -36.18
N ASN A 306 10.58 8.16 -37.06
CA ASN A 306 10.61 9.59 -37.32
C ASN A 306 9.29 10.10 -37.92
N VAL A 307 8.58 9.27 -38.68
CA VAL A 307 7.26 9.63 -39.25
C VAL A 307 6.24 9.90 -38.15
N TYR A 308 6.27 9.11 -37.08
CA TYR A 308 5.40 9.25 -35.92
C TYR A 308 5.77 10.49 -35.10
N LEU A 309 7.06 10.66 -34.83
CA LEU A 309 7.57 11.80 -34.07
C LEU A 309 7.32 13.13 -34.77
N GLU A 310 7.45 13.17 -36.11
CA GLU A 310 7.14 14.37 -36.89
C GLU A 310 5.65 14.68 -36.84
N LYS A 311 4.80 13.67 -36.97
CA LYS A 311 3.35 13.87 -36.91
C LYS A 311 2.89 14.38 -35.55
N ALA A 312 3.44 13.83 -34.46
CA ALA A 312 3.20 14.33 -33.10
C ALA A 312 3.68 15.79 -32.95
N PHE A 313 4.88 16.11 -33.46
CA PHE A 313 5.40 17.47 -33.43
C PHE A 313 4.50 18.45 -34.17
N GLU A 314 4.09 18.13 -35.39
CA GLU A 314 3.23 18.99 -36.21
C GLU A 314 1.84 19.17 -35.59
N ASN A 315 1.30 18.15 -34.92
CA ASN A 315 0.04 18.28 -34.18
C ASN A 315 0.17 19.25 -32.99
N VAL A 316 1.20 19.11 -32.16
CA VAL A 316 1.43 20.03 -31.03
C VAL A 316 1.77 21.45 -31.54
N LYS A 317 2.51 21.57 -32.64
CA LYS A 317 2.92 22.87 -33.21
C LYS A 317 1.74 23.74 -33.65
N LYS A 318 0.57 23.15 -33.94
CA LYS A 318 -0.67 23.90 -34.27
C LYS A 318 -1.10 24.81 -33.13
N ASP A 319 -1.06 24.29 -31.92
CA ASP A 319 -1.48 25.01 -30.70
C ASP A 319 -0.31 25.76 -30.05
N TYR A 320 0.90 25.19 -30.12
CA TYR A 320 2.12 25.74 -29.56
C TYR A 320 3.00 26.33 -30.67
N ARG A 321 2.55 27.42 -31.30
CA ARG A 321 3.17 27.97 -32.53
C ARG A 321 4.65 28.36 -32.37
N TRP A 322 5.13 28.62 -31.15
CA TRP A 322 6.54 28.93 -30.85
C TRP A 322 7.40 27.68 -30.60
N LEU A 323 6.82 26.47 -30.50
CA LEU A 323 7.55 25.25 -30.17
C LEU A 323 8.61 24.93 -31.24
N ASP A 324 9.88 24.94 -30.86
CA ASP A 324 10.99 24.56 -31.74
C ASP A 324 11.48 23.16 -31.36
N LYS A 325 11.90 22.34 -32.34
CA LYS A 325 12.45 20.99 -32.07
C LYS A 325 13.59 21.02 -31.06
N LYS A 326 14.37 22.11 -31.00
CA LYS A 326 15.45 22.28 -30.00
C LYS A 326 14.96 22.37 -28.56
N MET A 327 13.67 22.64 -28.33
CA MET A 327 13.04 22.70 -27.02
C MET A 327 12.63 21.32 -26.51
N LEU A 328 12.54 20.32 -27.38
CA LEU A 328 12.22 18.95 -27.00
C LEU A 328 13.39 18.35 -26.21
N LYS A 329 13.08 17.57 -25.17
CA LYS A 329 14.13 16.98 -24.33
C LYS A 329 14.90 15.93 -25.13
N LYS A 330 16.21 16.12 -25.24
CA LYS A 330 17.14 15.13 -25.83
C LYS A 330 17.10 13.76 -25.13
N SER A 331 16.57 13.72 -23.91
CA SER A 331 16.38 12.51 -23.11
C SER A 331 15.23 11.62 -23.57
N TRP A 332 14.35 12.11 -24.45
CA TRP A 332 13.22 11.35 -24.94
C TRP A 332 13.57 10.78 -26.30
N GLN A 333 14.11 9.57 -26.27
CA GLN A 333 14.50 8.84 -27.46
C GLN A 333 13.48 7.73 -27.68
N TYR A 334 12.69 7.86 -28.74
CA TYR A 334 11.75 6.82 -29.14
C TYR A 334 12.34 6.00 -30.27
N ASP A 335 11.98 4.72 -30.31
CA ASP A 335 12.39 3.81 -31.37
C ASP A 335 11.30 2.76 -31.63
N ILE A 336 11.41 2.04 -32.74
CA ILE A 336 10.64 0.83 -33.03
C ILE A 336 11.63 -0.33 -33.07
N GLN A 337 11.52 -1.26 -32.12
CA GLN A 337 12.45 -2.39 -32.03
C GLN A 337 11.73 -3.69 -31.70
N ARG A 338 12.42 -4.82 -31.93
CA ARG A 338 11.90 -6.13 -31.52
C ARG A 338 12.14 -6.36 -30.03
N VAL A 339 11.07 -6.56 -29.29
CA VAL A 339 11.09 -6.92 -27.86
C VAL A 339 10.43 -8.29 -27.74
N ASP A 340 11.16 -9.26 -27.20
CA ASP A 340 10.74 -10.67 -27.09
C ASP A 340 10.26 -11.30 -28.41
N GLY A 341 10.69 -10.75 -29.56
CA GLY A 341 10.35 -11.22 -30.91
C GLY A 341 9.34 -10.35 -31.65
N ASP A 342 8.61 -9.48 -30.94
CA ASP A 342 7.55 -8.64 -31.50
C ASP A 342 8.00 -7.20 -31.69
N LEU A 343 7.54 -6.55 -32.77
CA LEU A 343 7.80 -5.14 -32.98
C LEU A 343 7.01 -4.30 -31.98
N GLU A 344 7.70 -3.42 -31.28
CA GLU A 344 7.14 -2.60 -30.21
C GLU A 344 7.67 -1.17 -30.32
N PHE A 345 6.82 -0.21 -29.94
CA PHE A 345 7.27 1.16 -29.67
C PHE A 345 8.02 1.17 -28.35
N VAL A 346 9.18 1.81 -28.31
CA VAL A 346 9.99 1.90 -27.09
C VAL A 346 10.44 3.32 -26.83
N ARG A 347 10.65 3.65 -25.55
CA ARG A 347 11.35 4.86 -25.11
C ARG A 347 12.62 4.45 -24.39
N ARG A 348 13.76 4.91 -24.88
CA ARG A 348 15.07 4.69 -24.27
C ARG A 348 15.34 5.76 -23.23
N TYR A 349 15.94 5.35 -22.13
CA TYR A 349 16.51 6.24 -21.13
C TYR A 349 17.96 6.56 -21.49
N TRP A 350 18.59 7.49 -20.75
CA TRP A 350 19.91 8.07 -21.05
C TRP A 350 21.05 7.05 -21.27
N ASN A 351 20.86 5.78 -20.89
CA ASN A 351 21.74 4.67 -21.20
C ASN A 351 21.05 3.75 -22.22
N GLU A 352 21.68 3.53 -23.38
CA GLU A 352 21.09 2.83 -24.55
C GLU A 352 20.56 1.41 -24.28
N SER A 353 20.90 0.80 -23.13
CA SER A 353 20.47 -0.53 -22.74
C SER A 353 19.11 -0.60 -22.04
N GLU A 354 18.62 0.49 -21.45
CA GLU A 354 17.35 0.50 -20.71
C GLU A 354 16.25 1.21 -21.49
N PHE A 355 15.14 0.52 -21.70
CA PHE A 355 13.97 1.05 -22.39
C PHE A 355 12.67 0.63 -21.71
N SER A 356 11.64 1.45 -21.86
CA SER A 356 10.24 1.09 -21.56
C SER A 356 9.47 0.84 -22.85
N VAL A 357 8.67 -0.22 -22.88
CA VAL A 357 7.75 -0.54 -23.98
C VAL A 357 6.48 0.31 -23.85
N TYR A 358 6.06 0.95 -24.94
CA TYR A 358 4.75 1.58 -25.05
C TYR A 358 3.74 0.55 -25.54
N ASP A 359 3.01 -0.05 -24.61
CA ASP A 359 1.95 -1.01 -24.93
C ASP A 359 0.67 -0.27 -25.38
N VAL A 360 0.65 0.10 -26.65
CA VAL A 360 -0.47 0.80 -27.28
C VAL A 360 -1.03 0.02 -28.46
N GLU A 361 -2.34 0.12 -28.65
CA GLU A 361 -3.12 -0.61 -29.66
C GLU A 361 -2.97 -0.05 -31.09
N SER A 362 -2.57 1.22 -31.23
CA SER A 362 -2.56 1.90 -32.53
C SER A 362 -1.47 2.95 -32.68
N ALA A 363 -1.17 3.29 -33.94
CA ALA A 363 -0.32 4.40 -34.32
C ALA A 363 -0.80 5.73 -33.72
N GLU A 364 -2.11 5.96 -33.74
CA GLU A 364 -2.73 7.18 -33.22
C GLU A 364 -2.52 7.31 -31.70
N ARG A 365 -2.71 6.23 -30.93
CA ARG A 365 -2.44 6.22 -29.47
C ARG A 365 -0.97 6.47 -29.14
N PHE A 366 -0.06 5.91 -29.94
CA PHE A 366 1.36 6.20 -29.79
C PHE A 366 1.66 7.68 -30.01
N ILE A 367 1.13 8.26 -31.09
CA ILE A 367 1.29 9.67 -31.42
C ILE A 367 0.74 10.56 -30.29
N GLU A 368 -0.47 10.30 -29.79
CA GLU A 368 -1.08 11.03 -28.65
C GLU A 368 -0.15 11.00 -27.41
N SER A 369 0.49 9.86 -27.15
CA SER A 369 1.41 9.72 -26.01
C SER A 369 2.66 10.59 -26.18
N VAL A 370 3.21 10.65 -27.41
CA VAL A 370 4.36 11.52 -27.74
C VAL A 370 3.97 13.00 -27.72
N GLU A 371 2.76 13.33 -28.20
CA GLU A 371 2.22 14.69 -28.14
C GLU A 371 2.17 15.21 -26.71
N TYR A 372 1.73 14.38 -25.76
CA TYR A 372 1.72 14.74 -24.33
C TYR A 372 3.13 15.07 -23.80
N ASP A 373 4.13 14.24 -24.13
CA ASP A 373 5.52 14.52 -23.79
C ASP A 373 5.95 15.87 -24.40
N TYR A 374 5.70 16.11 -25.69
CA TYR A 374 6.07 17.35 -26.40
C TYR A 374 5.39 18.60 -25.84
N GLN A 375 4.10 18.52 -25.49
CA GLN A 375 3.38 19.60 -24.80
C GLN A 375 4.04 19.94 -23.45
N SER A 376 4.40 18.91 -22.68
CA SER A 376 5.11 19.10 -21.40
C SER A 376 6.47 19.79 -21.60
N ALA A 377 7.25 19.39 -22.62
CA ALA A 377 8.50 20.07 -22.95
C ALA A 377 8.27 21.53 -23.40
N ALA A 378 7.23 21.79 -24.21
CA ALA A 378 6.89 23.14 -24.65
C ALA A 378 6.59 24.06 -23.46
N LEU A 379 5.76 23.59 -22.51
CA LEU A 379 5.40 24.33 -21.31
C LEU A 379 6.59 24.56 -20.37
N GLN A 380 7.55 23.63 -20.31
CA GLN A 380 8.76 23.77 -19.50
C GLN A 380 9.80 24.70 -20.12
N ALA A 381 9.95 24.67 -21.45
CA ALA A 381 10.89 25.53 -22.17
C ALA A 381 10.39 26.99 -22.24
N ASN A 382 9.08 27.19 -22.14
CA ASN A 382 8.46 28.50 -22.15
C ASN A 382 8.41 29.06 -20.72
N ARG A 383 9.21 30.08 -20.42
CA ARG A 383 9.32 30.61 -19.06
C ARG A 383 8.09 31.44 -18.67
N VAL A 384 7.64 31.27 -17.43
CA VAL A 384 6.64 32.13 -16.79
C VAL A 384 7.20 33.54 -16.55
N VAL A 385 6.45 34.56 -16.94
CA VAL A 385 6.78 35.99 -16.74
C VAL A 385 5.83 36.70 -15.78
N ALA A 386 4.62 36.18 -15.57
CA ALA A 386 3.69 36.67 -14.56
C ALA A 386 2.75 35.54 -14.10
N SER A 387 2.14 35.71 -12.93
CA SER A 387 1.19 34.75 -12.36
C SER A 387 0.08 35.48 -11.62
N TYR A 388 -1.11 34.90 -11.62
CA TYR A 388 -2.25 35.37 -10.85
C TYR A 388 -3.01 34.18 -10.26
N ALA A 389 -3.32 34.24 -8.97
CA ALA A 389 -4.07 33.22 -8.26
C ALA A 389 -5.44 33.80 -7.88
N PRO A 390 -6.54 33.32 -8.48
CA PRO A 390 -7.88 33.80 -8.14
C PRO A 390 -8.19 33.54 -6.67
N THR A 391 -8.93 34.45 -6.06
CA THR A 391 -9.35 34.31 -4.67
C THR A 391 -10.70 33.61 -4.61
N PHE A 392 -10.76 32.43 -4.01
CA PHE A 392 -11.99 31.67 -3.82
C PHE A 392 -12.11 31.15 -2.38
N GLY A 393 -13.34 30.83 -1.98
CA GLY A 393 -13.62 30.20 -0.69
C GLY A 393 -13.19 28.73 -0.65
N HIS A 394 -13.68 27.99 0.32
CA HIS A 394 -13.44 26.55 0.36
C HIS A 394 -14.17 25.85 -0.80
N ILE A 395 -13.40 25.16 -1.65
CA ILE A 395 -13.91 24.34 -2.76
C ILE A 395 -13.46 22.90 -2.52
N SER A 396 -14.45 22.01 -2.42
CA SER A 396 -14.26 20.57 -2.26
C SER A 396 -15.15 19.85 -3.26
N LEU A 397 -14.56 18.97 -4.06
CA LEU A 397 -15.27 18.16 -5.06
C LEU A 397 -14.81 16.70 -4.96
N HIS A 398 -15.76 15.76 -4.91
CA HIS A 398 -15.50 14.33 -4.77
C HIS A 398 -14.57 13.94 -3.59
N GLY A 399 -14.56 14.73 -2.52
CA GLY A 399 -13.71 14.52 -1.35
C GLY A 399 -12.29 15.11 -1.48
N TRP A 400 -11.97 15.76 -2.60
CA TRP A 400 -10.70 16.47 -2.81
C TRP A 400 -10.88 17.96 -2.61
N ASN A 401 -9.96 18.54 -1.84
CA ASN A 401 -9.91 19.99 -1.66
C ASN A 401 -9.09 20.61 -2.78
N LEU A 402 -9.59 21.70 -3.36
CA LEU A 402 -8.79 22.50 -4.27
C LEU A 402 -7.79 23.31 -3.45
N GLU A 403 -6.49 22.98 -3.57
CA GLU A 403 -5.41 23.58 -2.78
C GLU A 403 -4.80 24.80 -3.47
N SER A 404 -4.69 24.76 -4.80
CA SER A 404 -4.08 25.82 -5.58
C SER A 404 -4.68 25.88 -6.99
N TYR A 405 -4.93 27.10 -7.46
CA TYR A 405 -5.37 27.38 -8.83
C TYR A 405 -4.67 28.66 -9.30
N VAL A 406 -3.72 28.55 -10.23
CA VAL A 406 -2.85 29.68 -10.60
C VAL A 406 -2.76 29.81 -12.11
N PHE A 407 -3.18 30.96 -12.61
CA PHE A 407 -2.95 31.36 -14.00
C PHE A 407 -1.53 31.89 -14.15
N TYR A 408 -0.86 31.50 -15.22
CA TYR A 408 0.48 31.92 -15.56
C TYR A 408 0.48 32.53 -16.95
N LYS A 409 1.17 33.66 -17.10
CA LYS A 409 1.52 34.25 -18.38
C LYS A 409 2.93 33.84 -18.74
N MET A 410 3.11 33.38 -19.97
CA MET A 410 4.35 32.85 -20.49
C MET A 410 5.08 33.92 -21.31
N ILE A 411 6.40 33.80 -21.48
CA ILE A 411 7.22 34.78 -22.23
C ILE A 411 6.80 34.89 -23.70
N SER A 412 6.24 33.83 -24.28
CA SER A 412 5.64 33.85 -25.61
C SER A 412 4.39 34.72 -25.72
N GLY A 413 3.77 35.09 -24.59
CA GLY A 413 2.50 35.82 -24.52
C GLY A 413 1.29 34.94 -24.19
N ASP A 414 1.43 33.61 -24.25
CA ASP A 414 0.36 32.66 -23.98
C ASP A 414 0.14 32.43 -22.48
N TYR A 415 -0.93 31.70 -22.16
CA TYR A 415 -1.31 31.42 -20.78
C TYR A 415 -1.42 29.93 -20.51
N LYS A 416 -1.16 29.55 -19.26
CA LYS A 416 -1.48 28.23 -18.71
C LYS A 416 -2.11 28.39 -17.34
N VAL A 417 -2.78 27.36 -16.86
CA VAL A 417 -3.27 27.28 -15.49
C VAL A 417 -2.70 26.04 -14.81
N SER A 418 -2.25 26.18 -13.58
CA SER A 418 -1.81 25.07 -12.74
C SER A 418 -2.83 24.84 -11.64
N VAL A 419 -3.30 23.60 -11.54
CA VAL A 419 -4.32 23.18 -10.59
C VAL A 419 -3.72 22.12 -9.68
N THR A 420 -3.84 22.30 -8.36
CA THR A 420 -3.47 21.30 -7.36
C THR A 420 -4.68 21.01 -6.50
N ALA A 421 -5.04 19.72 -6.41
CA ALA A 421 -6.15 19.25 -5.59
C ALA A 421 -5.77 17.93 -4.90
N GLY A 422 -6.30 17.70 -3.69
CA GLY A 422 -6.03 16.49 -2.92
C GLY A 422 -6.71 16.43 -1.55
N ASP A 423 -6.48 15.31 -0.86
CA ASP A 423 -6.63 15.16 0.59
C ASP A 423 -5.25 15.08 1.26
N ARG A 424 -5.20 15.12 2.60
CA ARG A 424 -3.95 15.14 3.40
C ARG A 424 -3.01 13.94 3.16
N THR A 425 -3.42 12.95 2.37
CA THR A 425 -2.68 11.72 2.07
C THR A 425 -2.44 11.47 0.58
N THR A 426 -3.26 12.07 -0.31
CA THR A 426 -3.18 11.91 -1.76
C THR A 426 -3.54 13.21 -2.47
N GLY A 427 -2.60 13.76 -3.25
CA GLY A 427 -2.82 14.98 -4.03
C GLY A 427 -2.02 14.97 -5.34
N GLY A 428 -2.51 15.72 -6.32
CA GLY A 428 -1.89 15.82 -7.64
C GLY A 428 -1.93 17.24 -8.18
N SER A 429 -0.86 17.64 -8.88
CA SER A 429 -0.78 18.90 -9.62
C SER A 429 -0.81 18.63 -11.11
N ARG A 430 -1.57 19.46 -11.86
CA ARG A 430 -1.63 19.39 -13.31
C ARG A 430 -1.62 20.79 -13.92
N ASP A 431 -0.86 20.95 -15.00
CA ASP A 431 -0.85 22.14 -15.82
C ASP A 431 -1.74 21.96 -17.05
N PHE A 432 -2.53 22.97 -17.37
CA PHE A 432 -3.37 23.04 -18.57
C PHE A 432 -2.97 24.26 -19.39
N PHE A 433 -2.67 24.05 -20.66
CA PHE A 433 -2.39 25.14 -21.59
C PHE A 433 -3.71 25.78 -22.05
N ILE A 434 -3.81 27.11 -21.96
CA ILE A 434 -4.99 27.83 -22.43
C ILE A 434 -4.78 28.14 -23.91
N THR A 435 -5.56 27.47 -24.76
CA THR A 435 -5.36 27.55 -26.21
C THR A 435 -5.64 28.98 -26.72
N PRO A 436 -4.94 29.44 -27.78
CA PRO A 436 -5.16 30.77 -28.34
C PRO A 436 -6.62 31.04 -28.76
N TYR A 437 -7.37 30.01 -29.15
CA TYR A 437 -8.79 30.10 -29.48
C TYR A 437 -9.65 30.64 -28.32
N CYS A 438 -9.29 30.37 -27.05
CA CYS A 438 -10.00 30.97 -25.92
C CYS A 438 -9.95 32.50 -25.97
N PHE A 439 -8.81 33.07 -26.39
CA PHE A 439 -8.58 34.51 -26.48
C PHE A 439 -9.15 35.17 -27.75
N GLU A 440 -9.68 34.37 -28.69
CA GLU A 440 -10.46 34.89 -29.82
C GLU A 440 -11.89 35.29 -29.41
N ALA A 441 -12.25 35.12 -28.12
CA ALA A 441 -13.53 35.55 -27.57
C ALA A 441 -13.66 37.07 -27.51
N GLU A 442 -14.84 37.61 -27.84
CA GLU A 442 -15.11 39.05 -27.83
C GLU A 442 -15.34 39.61 -26.41
N SER A 443 -15.68 38.75 -25.46
CA SER A 443 -15.95 39.10 -24.07
C SER A 443 -15.27 38.15 -23.08
N TYR A 444 -15.09 38.62 -21.84
CA TYR A 444 -14.52 37.80 -20.76
C TYR A 444 -15.43 36.61 -20.43
N GLU A 445 -16.74 36.83 -20.47
CA GLU A 445 -17.75 35.80 -20.27
C GLU A 445 -17.61 34.66 -21.28
N GLU A 446 -17.40 35.01 -22.56
CA GLU A 446 -17.20 34.04 -23.64
C GLU A 446 -15.83 33.37 -23.56
N PHE A 447 -14.78 34.10 -23.14
CA PHE A 447 -13.48 33.50 -22.83
C PHE A 447 -13.63 32.40 -21.77
N LEU A 448 -14.34 32.68 -20.68
CA LEU A 448 -14.55 31.72 -19.60
C LEU A 448 -15.35 30.49 -20.06
N ASP A 449 -16.33 30.65 -20.97
CA ASP A 449 -17.06 29.51 -21.54
C ASP A 449 -16.11 28.59 -22.32
N ARG A 450 -15.25 29.14 -23.18
CA ARG A 450 -14.25 28.37 -23.94
C ARG A 450 -13.18 27.77 -23.03
N TYR A 451 -12.74 28.50 -22.00
CA TYR A 451 -11.74 28.05 -21.04
C TYR A 451 -12.22 26.84 -20.23
N LEU A 452 -13.48 26.83 -19.80
CA LEU A 452 -14.05 25.73 -19.03
C LEU A 452 -14.26 24.44 -19.86
N GLU A 453 -14.11 24.49 -21.19
CA GLU A 453 -13.97 23.27 -22.00
C GLU A 453 -12.60 22.60 -21.77
N ILE A 454 -11.57 23.37 -21.41
CA ILE A 454 -10.21 22.89 -21.13
C ILE A 454 -10.07 22.45 -19.68
N VAL A 455 -10.60 23.24 -18.74
CA VAL A 455 -10.59 22.95 -17.30
C VAL A 455 -12.03 22.94 -16.80
N PRO A 456 -12.74 21.81 -16.91
CA PRO A 456 -14.15 21.77 -16.57
C PRO A 456 -14.43 21.98 -15.09
N ASP A 457 -15.49 22.71 -14.79
CA ASP A 457 -15.93 23.02 -13.43
C ASP A 457 -16.23 21.75 -12.61
N TYR A 458 -16.83 20.73 -13.23
CA TYR A 458 -17.10 19.43 -12.64
C TYR A 458 -15.84 18.60 -12.36
N SER A 459 -14.65 19.04 -12.78
CA SER A 459 -13.39 18.34 -12.49
C SER A 459 -12.69 18.87 -11.23
N PHE A 460 -12.86 20.17 -10.92
CA PHE A 460 -12.10 20.84 -9.84
C PHE A 460 -12.94 21.73 -8.93
N GLY A 461 -14.24 21.87 -9.20
CA GLY A 461 -15.20 22.62 -8.39
C GLY A 461 -15.13 24.15 -8.54
N LEU A 462 -14.19 24.68 -9.33
CA LEU A 462 -14.06 26.11 -9.63
C LEU A 462 -14.63 26.37 -11.04
N GLY A 463 -15.74 27.11 -11.11
CA GLY A 463 -16.46 27.35 -12.37
C GLY A 463 -16.62 28.83 -12.70
N LYS A 464 -17.50 29.10 -13.67
CA LYS A 464 -17.73 30.47 -14.18
C LYS A 464 -18.22 31.42 -13.08
N LYS A 465 -19.00 30.91 -12.11
CA LYS A 465 -19.57 31.74 -11.03
C LYS A 465 -18.50 32.33 -10.13
N GLU A 466 -17.41 31.61 -9.92
CA GLU A 466 -16.29 32.00 -9.07
C GLU A 466 -15.29 32.88 -9.84
N LEU A 467 -15.05 32.59 -11.13
CA LEU A 467 -14.05 33.29 -11.95
C LEU A 467 -14.57 34.60 -12.58
N LEU A 468 -15.88 34.70 -12.83
CA LEU A 468 -16.47 35.86 -13.51
C LEU A 468 -16.40 37.17 -12.69
N PRO A 469 -16.62 37.17 -11.36
CA PRO A 469 -16.53 38.40 -10.57
C PRO A 469 -15.10 38.90 -10.33
N ASP A 470 -14.07 38.09 -10.65
CA ASP A 470 -12.67 38.42 -10.39
C ASP A 470 -12.13 39.42 -11.43
N LYS A 471 -12.09 40.70 -11.05
CA LYS A 471 -11.63 41.80 -11.90
C LYS A 471 -10.13 41.75 -12.17
N GLU A 472 -9.33 41.30 -11.20
CA GLU A 472 -7.89 41.24 -11.35
C GLU A 472 -7.50 40.10 -12.29
N LEU A 473 -8.20 38.95 -12.22
CA LEU A 473 -8.06 37.88 -13.22
C LEU A 473 -8.41 38.37 -14.62
N ARG A 474 -9.52 39.09 -14.75
CA ARG A 474 -9.97 39.66 -16.03
C ARG A 474 -8.91 40.57 -16.64
N GLU A 475 -8.38 41.52 -15.85
CA GLU A 475 -7.31 42.42 -16.27
C GLU A 475 -6.01 41.65 -16.61
N PHE A 476 -5.67 40.63 -15.81
CA PHE A 476 -4.49 39.78 -16.04
C PHE A 476 -4.55 39.05 -17.39
N LEU A 477 -5.74 38.57 -17.77
CA LEU A 477 -6.00 37.91 -19.05
C LEU A 477 -6.17 38.89 -20.23
N GLY A 478 -6.34 40.19 -19.93
CA GLY A 478 -6.39 41.27 -20.92
C GLY A 478 -7.79 41.65 -21.41
N TYR A 479 -8.83 41.43 -20.59
CA TYR A 479 -10.25 41.69 -20.90
C TYR A 479 -10.88 42.87 -20.16
#